data_AF-A0A4R4SID2-F1
#
_entry.id   AF-A0A4R4SID2-F1
#
_cell.length_a   1.000
_cell.length_b   1.000
_cell.length_c   1.000
_cell.angle_alpha   90.00
_cell.angle_beta   90.00
_cell.angle_gamma   90.00
#
_symmetry.space_group_name_H-M   'P 1'
#
loop_
_entity.id
_entity.type
_entity.pdbx_description
1 polymer ?
#
loop_
_entity_poly.entity_id
_entity_poly.type
_entity_poly.pdbx_seq_one_letter_code
_entity_poly.pdbx_strand_id
1 'polypeptide(L)'
;MTTTPEATITRGTAARLAAGPGLRWFDICSYAALTPERGACAMVDGTQVAVFRTFDGAVYALSNLDPFSGAHVLSRGILGTRGGAPTVASPMYKQVFDLRTGACLDDPRVAVPAFPVRRAGDRVEVALPDEHRQ
;
A
#
# COMPACT_ATOMS: atom_id res chain seq x y z
N MET A 1 24.97 -26.91 -53.82
CA MET A 1 23.91 -25.95 -53.45
C MET A 1 22.62 -26.74 -53.53
N THR A 2 21.92 -27.13 -52.47
CA THR A 2 21.69 -26.49 -51.19
C THR A 2 21.28 -27.57 -50.18
N THR A 3 21.91 -27.57 -49.01
CA THR A 3 21.60 -28.43 -47.85
C THR A 3 20.46 -27.80 -47.04
N THR A 4 19.66 -28.65 -46.37
CA THR A 4 18.44 -28.48 -45.55
C THR A 4 18.46 -27.33 -44.51
N PRO A 5 17.32 -26.90 -43.91
CA PRO A 5 16.71 -27.69 -42.82
C PRO A 5 15.18 -27.73 -42.70
N GLU A 6 14.79 -28.88 -42.16
CA GLU A 6 13.54 -29.31 -41.55
C GLU A 6 13.25 -28.50 -40.28
N ALA A 7 12.00 -28.04 -40.12
CA ALA A 7 11.57 -27.27 -38.96
C ALA A 7 11.30 -28.20 -37.78
N THR A 8 12.30 -28.38 -36.92
CA THR A 8 12.15 -29.01 -35.61
C THR A 8 11.27 -28.15 -34.70
N ILE A 9 10.07 -28.62 -34.39
CA ILE A 9 9.22 -28.05 -33.34
C ILE A 9 9.78 -28.54 -31.99
N THR A 10 10.63 -27.73 -31.37
CA THR A 10 11.04 -27.92 -29.98
C THR A 10 9.87 -27.54 -29.07
N ARG A 11 9.31 -28.52 -28.36
CA ARG A 11 8.45 -28.30 -27.19
C ARG A 11 9.28 -27.62 -26.10
N GLY A 12 9.29 -26.29 -26.11
CA GLY A 12 9.80 -25.49 -25.02
C GLY A 12 8.90 -25.67 -23.81
N THR A 13 9.43 -26.27 -22.75
CA THR A 13 8.86 -26.27 -21.41
C THR A 13 8.56 -24.82 -21.03
N ALA A 14 7.28 -24.45 -20.97
CA ALA A 14 6.88 -23.15 -20.47
C ALA A 14 7.35 -23.07 -19.02
N ALA A 15 8.46 -22.36 -18.81
CA ALA A 15 8.92 -21.97 -17.50
C ALA A 15 7.75 -21.27 -16.83
N ARG A 16 7.21 -21.90 -15.78
CA ARG A 16 6.13 -21.35 -14.98
C ARG A 16 6.68 -20.07 -14.37
N LEU A 17 6.34 -18.93 -14.98
CA LEU A 17 6.65 -17.61 -14.45
C LEU A 17 6.22 -17.64 -12.99
N ALA A 18 7.17 -17.40 -12.08
CA ALA A 18 6.88 -17.27 -10.66
C ALA A 18 5.78 -16.23 -10.56
N ALA A 19 4.59 -16.66 -10.12
CA ALA A 19 3.54 -15.72 -9.76
C ALA A 19 4.18 -14.77 -8.76
N GLY A 20 4.13 -13.45 -9.05
CA GLY A 20 4.52 -12.45 -8.06
C GLY A 20 3.80 -12.74 -6.73
N PRO A 21 4.32 -12.24 -5.60
CA PRO A 21 3.66 -12.47 -4.31
C PRO A 21 2.18 -12.12 -4.48
N GLY A 22 1.32 -13.09 -4.18
CA GLY A 22 -0.12 -12.86 -4.17
C GLY A 22 -0.44 -11.72 -3.21
N LEU A 23 -1.66 -11.19 -3.30
CA LEU A 23 -2.15 -10.22 -2.34
C LEU A 23 -3.22 -10.91 -1.50
N ARG A 24 -2.98 -11.04 -0.19
CA ARG A 24 -4.01 -11.44 0.77
C ARG A 24 -4.70 -10.22 1.32
N TRP A 25 -6.02 -10.21 1.17
CA TRP A 25 -6.90 -9.20 1.73
C TRP A 25 -7.28 -9.56 3.16
N PHE A 26 -7.22 -8.56 4.03
CA PHE A 26 -7.58 -8.67 5.44
C PHE A 26 -8.67 -7.65 5.75
N ASP A 27 -9.79 -8.12 6.28
CA ASP A 27 -10.82 -7.25 6.85
C ASP A 27 -10.27 -6.61 8.13
N ILE A 28 -10.28 -5.27 8.18
CA ILE A 28 -9.75 -4.50 9.32
C ILE A 28 -10.83 -3.86 10.19
N CYS A 29 -11.92 -3.36 9.59
CA CYS A 29 -13.00 -2.67 10.32
C CYS A 29 -14.21 -2.38 9.40
N SER A 30 -15.30 -1.89 10.00
CA SER A 30 -16.38 -1.30 9.22
C SER A 30 -15.99 0.09 8.72
N TYR A 31 -16.48 0.46 7.54
CA TYR A 31 -16.27 1.78 6.94
C TYR A 31 -16.75 2.92 7.85
N ALA A 32 -17.84 2.69 8.61
CA ALA A 32 -18.38 3.65 9.56
C ALA A 32 -17.47 3.87 10.80
N ALA A 33 -16.60 2.92 11.14
CA ALA A 33 -15.64 3.08 12.22
C ALA A 33 -14.50 4.03 11.85
N LEU A 34 -14.21 4.21 10.55
CA LEU A 34 -13.28 5.23 10.07
C LEU A 34 -13.97 6.59 10.08
N THR A 35 -13.58 7.41 11.06
CA THR A 35 -13.98 8.82 11.11
C THR A 35 -13.30 9.57 9.96
N PRO A 36 -14.04 10.28 9.10
CA PRO A 36 -13.44 11.09 8.04
C PRO A 36 -12.36 12.03 8.57
N GLU A 37 -11.29 12.21 7.80
CA GLU A 37 -10.15 13.08 8.11
C GLU A 37 -9.35 12.70 9.37
N ARG A 38 -9.59 11.50 9.92
CA ARG A 38 -8.87 10.97 11.08
C ARG A 38 -8.30 9.59 10.77
N GLY A 39 -6.99 9.44 10.94
CA GLY A 39 -6.35 8.14 10.78
C GLY A 39 -6.67 7.17 11.93
N ALA A 40 -6.63 5.89 11.59
CA ALA A 40 -6.69 4.77 12.53
C ALA A 40 -5.50 3.85 12.28
N CYS A 41 -5.04 3.14 13.31
CA CYS A 41 -4.02 2.10 13.18
C CYS A 41 -4.70 0.73 13.19
N ALA A 42 -4.40 -0.09 12.19
CA ALA A 42 -4.77 -1.50 12.13
C ALA A 42 -3.52 -2.37 12.26
N MET A 43 -3.62 -3.46 13.03
CA MET A 43 -2.60 -4.51 13.06
C MET A 43 -3.01 -5.60 12.08
N VAL A 44 -2.24 -5.81 11.01
CA VAL A 44 -2.52 -6.77 9.94
C VAL A 44 -1.32 -7.68 9.77
N ASP A 45 -1.46 -8.95 10.14
CA ASP A 45 -0.39 -9.97 10.05
C ASP A 45 0.97 -9.49 10.65
N GLY A 46 0.91 -8.83 11.80
CA GLY A 46 2.10 -8.26 12.48
C GLY A 46 2.60 -6.92 11.92
N THR A 47 2.01 -6.42 10.84
CA THR A 47 2.30 -5.10 10.24
C THR A 47 1.32 -4.04 10.75
N GLN A 48 1.84 -2.91 11.23
CA GLN A 48 1.01 -1.76 11.60
C GLN A 48 0.72 -0.88 10.38
N VAL A 49 -0.56 -0.79 10.02
CA VAL A 49 -1.04 -0.03 8.87
C VAL A 49 -1.83 1.20 9.37
N ALA A 50 -1.42 2.39 8.95
CA ALA A 50 -2.19 3.62 9.12
C ALA A 50 -3.23 3.71 8.01
N VAL A 51 -4.51 3.73 8.40
CA VAL A 51 -5.65 3.75 7.48
C VAL A 51 -6.39 5.07 7.64
N PHE A 52 -6.74 5.67 6.52
CA PHE A 52 -7.38 6.97 6.46
C PHE A 52 -8.65 6.87 5.63
N ARG A 53 -9.67 7.62 6.04
CA ARG A 53 -10.84 7.94 5.22
C ARG A 53 -10.83 9.44 4.97
N THR A 54 -10.75 9.86 3.72
CA THR A 54 -10.83 11.28 3.36
C THR A 54 -12.29 11.77 3.35
N PHE A 55 -12.47 13.08 3.29
CA PHE A 55 -13.78 13.74 3.35
C PHE A 55 -14.70 13.32 2.20
N ASP A 56 -14.14 13.09 1.01
CA ASP A 56 -14.86 12.55 -0.16
C ASP A 56 -15.19 11.05 -0.02
N GLY A 57 -14.75 10.43 1.07
CA GLY A 57 -15.05 9.05 1.41
C GLY A 57 -14.09 8.01 0.85
N ALA A 58 -13.04 8.42 0.11
CA ALA A 58 -11.99 7.52 -0.32
C ALA A 58 -11.20 6.97 0.88
N VAL A 59 -10.59 5.79 0.71
CA VAL A 59 -9.78 5.14 1.73
C VAL A 59 -8.35 4.97 1.25
N TYR A 60 -7.39 5.19 2.16
CA TYR A 60 -5.96 5.07 1.90
C TYR A 60 -5.27 4.33 3.03
N ALA A 61 -4.20 3.61 2.72
CA ALA A 61 -3.45 2.82 3.70
C ALA A 61 -1.94 2.96 3.47
N LEU A 62 -1.23 3.34 4.51
CA LEU A 62 0.23 3.49 4.54
C LEU A 62 0.82 2.72 5.72
N SER A 63 2.13 2.51 5.75
CA SER A 63 2.82 2.08 6.97
C SER A 63 2.60 3.08 8.11
N ASN A 64 2.32 2.58 9.31
CA ASN A 64 2.21 3.45 10.47
C ASN A 64 3.58 3.95 10.97
N LEU A 65 4.69 3.35 10.51
CA LEU A 65 6.05 3.75 10.86
C LEU A 65 6.47 5.02 10.11
N ASP A 66 6.78 6.07 10.86
CA ASP A 66 7.45 7.27 10.34
C ASP A 66 8.95 6.95 10.10
N PRO A 67 9.45 7.07 8.86
CA PRO A 67 10.82 6.71 8.51
C PRO A 67 11.86 7.70 9.05
N PHE A 68 11.47 8.93 9.41
CA PHE A 68 12.37 9.94 9.97
C PHE A 68 12.54 9.80 11.48
N SER A 69 11.45 9.49 12.19
CA SER A 69 11.49 9.38 13.66
C SER A 69 11.64 7.93 14.16
N GLY A 70 11.38 6.93 13.31
CA GLY A 70 11.32 5.53 13.70
C GLY A 70 10.13 5.18 14.59
N ALA A 71 9.11 6.05 14.67
CA ALA A 71 7.97 5.88 15.56
C ALA A 71 6.70 5.47 14.79
N HIS A 72 5.86 4.63 15.39
CA HIS A 72 4.59 4.20 14.81
C HIS A 72 3.46 5.21 15.04
N VAL A 73 3.50 6.33 14.32
CA VAL A 73 2.66 7.51 14.59
C VAL A 73 1.95 8.09 13.37
N LEU A 74 2.12 7.55 12.16
CA LEU A 74 1.59 8.19 10.95
C LEU A 74 0.05 8.25 10.94
N SER A 75 -0.63 7.25 11.54
CA SER A 75 -2.09 7.25 11.74
C SER A 75 -2.61 8.43 12.56
N ARG A 76 -1.75 9.13 13.30
CA ARG A 76 -2.09 10.33 14.08
C ARG A 76 -1.80 11.62 13.33
N GLY A 77 -1.34 11.52 12.09
CA GLY A 77 -1.03 12.66 11.24
C GLY A 77 -2.27 13.46 10.85
N ILE A 78 -2.02 14.69 10.40
CA ILE A 78 -3.08 15.60 9.94
C ILE A 78 -3.23 15.41 8.44
N LEU A 79 -4.45 15.15 7.97
CA LEU A 79 -4.73 15.07 6.54
C LEU A 79 -4.75 16.47 5.91
N GLY A 80 -4.43 16.51 4.63
CA GLY A 80 -4.43 17.74 3.86
C GLY A 80 -4.39 17.48 2.36
N THR A 81 -4.10 18.52 1.60
CA THR A 81 -3.96 18.43 0.15
C THR A 81 -2.78 19.29 -0.30
N ARG A 82 -1.98 18.76 -1.23
CA ARG A 82 -0.87 19.49 -1.83
C ARG A 82 -0.83 19.28 -3.33
N GLY A 83 -1.05 20.34 -4.10
CA GLY A 83 -1.13 20.25 -5.57
C GLY A 83 -2.22 19.26 -6.05
N GLY A 84 -3.32 19.13 -5.29
CA GLY A 84 -4.40 18.18 -5.58
C GLY A 84 -4.16 16.74 -5.09
N ALA A 85 -2.97 16.39 -4.59
CA ALA A 85 -2.72 15.11 -3.96
C ALA A 85 -3.26 15.09 -2.52
N PRO A 86 -4.01 14.06 -2.09
CA PRO A 86 -4.36 13.88 -0.69
C PRO A 86 -3.11 13.48 0.11
N THR A 87 -2.89 14.09 1.26
CA THR A 87 -1.65 13.93 2.02
C THR A 87 -1.89 13.70 3.51
N VAL A 88 -0.90 13.12 4.19
CA VAL A 88 -0.80 13.11 5.66
C VAL A 88 0.51 13.74 6.10
N ALA A 89 0.45 14.69 7.02
CA ALA A 89 1.63 15.27 7.67
C ALA A 89 1.97 14.48 8.95
N SER A 90 3.21 14.01 9.07
CA SER A 90 3.66 13.31 10.28
C SER A 90 3.49 14.20 11.53
N PRO A 91 3.01 13.64 12.66
CA PRO A 91 2.95 14.38 13.92
C PRO A 91 4.30 14.88 14.41
N MET A 92 5.39 14.16 14.12
CA MET A 92 6.70 14.37 14.73
C MET A 92 7.42 15.57 14.12
N TYR A 93 7.79 15.47 12.84
CA TYR A 93 8.60 16.49 12.16
C TYR A 93 7.90 17.10 10.94
N LYS A 94 6.59 16.84 10.79
CA LYS A 94 5.70 17.47 9.80
C LYS A 94 6.01 17.17 8.34
N GLN A 95 6.82 16.16 8.03
CA GLN A 95 6.98 15.69 6.66
C GLN A 95 5.63 15.25 6.11
N VAL A 96 5.37 15.64 4.88
CA VAL A 96 4.10 15.41 4.19
C VAL A 96 4.26 14.23 3.23
N PHE A 97 3.40 13.22 3.39
CA PHE A 97 3.38 12.03 2.55
C PHE A 97 2.12 12.01 1.69
N ASP A 98 2.25 11.63 0.42
CA ASP A 98 1.11 11.38 -0.48
C ASP A 98 0.39 10.09 -0.05
N LEU A 99 -0.91 10.18 0.24
CA LEU A 99 -1.71 9.03 0.67
C LEU A 99 -1.85 7.94 -0.40
N ARG A 100 -1.68 8.29 -1.68
CA ARG A 100 -1.87 7.36 -2.81
C ARG A 100 -0.65 6.47 -3.02
N THR A 101 0.54 7.01 -2.77
CA THR A 101 1.82 6.38 -3.13
C THR A 101 2.75 6.17 -1.95
N GLY A 102 2.53 6.88 -0.83
CA GLY A 102 3.44 6.92 0.31
C GLY A 102 4.69 7.78 0.10
N ALA A 103 4.85 8.42 -1.06
CA ALA A 103 6.01 9.27 -1.34
C ALA A 103 6.06 10.47 -0.40
N CYS A 104 7.22 10.73 0.20
CA CYS A 104 7.46 11.96 0.93
C CYS A 104 7.58 13.11 -0.08
N LEU A 105 6.74 14.12 0.10
CA LEU A 105 6.72 15.25 -0.80
C LEU A 105 7.79 16.30 -0.44
N ASP A 106 8.38 16.21 0.75
CA ASP A 106 9.46 17.11 1.20
C ASP A 106 10.86 16.56 0.91
N ASP A 107 11.01 15.23 0.80
CA ASP A 107 12.23 14.58 0.35
C ASP A 107 11.88 13.43 -0.61
N PRO A 108 12.09 13.59 -1.93
CA PRO A 108 11.68 12.60 -2.93
C PRO A 108 12.44 11.27 -2.84
N ARG A 109 13.48 11.19 -2.00
CA ARG A 109 14.24 9.95 -1.77
C ARG A 109 13.60 9.07 -0.69
N VAL A 110 12.61 9.59 0.03
CA VAL A 110 11.94 8.90 1.13
C VAL A 110 10.50 8.57 0.75
N ALA A 111 10.07 7.36 1.07
CA ALA A 111 8.68 6.94 0.98
C ALA A 111 8.34 5.98 2.11
N VAL A 112 7.07 5.93 2.47
CA VAL A 112 6.52 4.85 3.30
C VAL A 112 5.81 3.83 2.42
N PRO A 113 5.79 2.54 2.79
CA PRO A 113 4.97 1.55 2.10
C PRO A 113 3.51 2.01 2.02
N ALA A 114 2.95 1.98 0.81
CA ALA A 114 1.51 2.12 0.58
C ALA A 114 0.91 0.74 0.33
N PHE A 115 -0.23 0.46 0.97
CA PHE A 115 -0.90 -0.82 0.87
C PHE A 115 -2.18 -0.68 0.05
N PRO A 116 -2.50 -1.64 -0.84
CA PRO A 116 -3.80 -1.66 -1.47
C PRO A 116 -4.89 -1.72 -0.40
N VAL A 117 -5.87 -0.84 -0.49
CA VAL A 117 -7.01 -0.78 0.42
C VAL A 117 -8.27 -0.60 -0.40
N ARG A 118 -9.36 -1.22 0.03
CA ARG A 118 -10.66 -1.10 -0.62
C ARG A 118 -11.79 -1.13 0.38
N ARG A 119 -12.94 -0.65 -0.08
CA ARG A 119 -14.21 -0.87 0.58
C ARG A 119 -14.91 -2.07 -0.06
N ALA A 120 -15.25 -3.08 0.73
CA ALA A 120 -16.03 -4.25 0.34
C ALA A 120 -17.38 -4.21 1.06
N GLY A 121 -18.39 -3.60 0.43
CA GLY A 121 -19.68 -3.34 1.07
C GLY A 121 -19.57 -2.32 2.20
N ASP A 122 -19.81 -2.75 3.45
CA ASP A 122 -19.64 -1.93 4.66
C ASP A 122 -18.29 -2.17 5.35
N ARG A 123 -17.45 -3.06 4.82
CA ARG A 123 -16.12 -3.39 5.36
C ARG A 123 -15.02 -2.65 4.63
N VAL A 124 -13.91 -2.42 5.34
CA VAL A 124 -12.65 -1.95 4.77
C VAL A 124 -11.66 -3.09 4.86
N GLU A 125 -10.99 -3.36 3.74
CA GLU A 125 -9.98 -4.41 3.63
C GLU A 125 -8.66 -3.82 3.17
N VAL A 126 -7.56 -4.31 3.73
CA VAL A 126 -6.20 -3.96 3.32
C VAL A 126 -5.52 -5.22 2.79
N ALA A 127 -4.76 -5.10 1.70
CA ALA A 127 -3.96 -6.18 1.18
C ALA A 127 -2.50 -6.05 1.63
N LEU A 128 -1.92 -7.18 2.05
CA LEU A 128 -0.47 -7.31 2.22
C LEU A 128 0.09 -8.30 1.19
N PRO A 129 1.37 -8.17 0.80
CA PRO A 129 2.05 -9.19 0.02
C PRO A 129 1.99 -10.54 0.72
N ASP A 130 1.76 -11.60 -0.05
CA ASP A 130 1.82 -12.97 0.42
C ASP A 130 3.27 -13.36 0.65
N GLU A 131 3.73 -13.14 1.88
CA GLU A 131 4.97 -13.71 2.36
C GLU A 131 4.71 -15.21 2.56
N HIS A 132 4.91 -15.99 1.50
CA HIS A 132 5.08 -17.44 1.65
C HIS A 132 6.26 -17.64 2.60
N ARG A 133 5.96 -17.95 3.86
CA ARG A 133 6.92 -18.45 4.84
C ARG A 133 7.51 -19.73 4.26
N GLN A 134 8.69 -19.60 3.63
CA GLN A 134 9.57 -20.71 3.30
C GLN A 134 10.20 -21.24 4.59
#